data_AF-A0A135VS79-F1
#
_entry.id   AF-A0A135VS79-F1
#
_cell.length_a   1.000
_cell.length_b   1.000
_cell.length_c   1.000
_cell.angle_alpha   90.00
_cell.angle_beta   90.00
_cell.angle_gamma   90.00
#
_symmetry.space_group_name_H-M   'P 1'
#
loop_
_entity.id
_entity.type
_entity.pdbx_description
1 polymer ?
#
loop_
_entity_poly.entity_id
_entity_poly.type
_entity_poly.pdbx_seq_one_letter_code
_entity_poly.pdbx_strand_id
1 'polypeptide(L)'
;MSLRGRYSAIPYLVVGFLILVVFLLLWSSGQFILLDLSNAILAPVTAFLMGIIGLLHFGRESLAKEDRFNQMNVYFSLGLVLFAISEVAASLVGTQEGSESFHFIIGLIQLPGLLLWALGVLGYLRSSNNALGVTSDTKLVGILIAVPTAFVAVVASVVVIASPTRNPVEILATAPLTIGLGSVMCALAFILWIFREGKLAWPIFLAFLTLALVFIRIAAWCFVGFSPLEPFGRLLGTEGYLLLGASIAAAKGIEHF
;
A
#
# COMPACT_ATOMS: atom_id res chain seq x y z
N MET A 1 23.02 -13.91 -0.61
CA MET A 1 22.10 -12.80 -0.21
C MET A 1 22.92 -11.53 0.04
N SER A 2 22.60 -10.40 -0.59
CA SER A 2 23.36 -9.14 -0.40
C SER A 2 23.04 -8.55 0.97
N LEU A 3 24.02 -8.51 1.88
CA LEU A 3 23.87 -7.91 3.21
C LEU A 3 23.54 -6.40 3.13
N ARG A 4 24.04 -5.71 2.09
CA ARG A 4 23.89 -4.27 1.91
C ARG A 4 22.43 -3.82 1.75
N GLY A 5 21.63 -4.57 0.98
CA GLY A 5 20.20 -4.28 0.79
C GLY A 5 19.36 -4.53 2.04
N ARG A 6 19.79 -5.41 2.95
CA ARG A 6 19.12 -5.58 4.25
C ARG A 6 19.44 -4.42 5.19
N TYR A 7 20.70 -4.00 5.22
CA TYR A 7 21.14 -2.91 6.09
C TYR A 7 20.52 -1.56 5.71
N SER A 8 20.25 -1.32 4.42
CA SER A 8 19.58 -0.08 3.99
C SER A 8 18.12 0.02 4.43
N ALA A 9 17.45 -1.09 4.75
CA ALA A 9 16.08 -1.12 5.25
C ALA A 9 15.98 -0.83 6.76
N ILE A 10 17.05 -1.07 7.53
CA ILE A 10 17.05 -0.98 9.01
C ILE A 10 16.60 0.39 9.53
N PRO A 11 17.07 1.54 9.00
CA PRO A 11 16.67 2.84 9.53
C PRO A 11 15.15 3.04 9.49
N TYR A 12 14.49 2.60 8.41
CA TYR A 12 13.04 2.72 8.24
C TYR A 12 12.28 1.84 9.23
N LEU A 13 12.76 0.61 9.46
CA LEU A 13 12.16 -0.32 10.42
C LEU A 13 12.31 0.19 11.87
N VAL A 14 13.47 0.77 12.20
CA VAL A 14 13.71 1.36 13.53
C VAL A 14 12.81 2.56 13.73
N VAL A 15 12.68 3.44 12.74
CA VAL A 15 11.78 4.60 12.81
C VAL A 15 10.32 4.16 12.97
N GLY A 16 9.85 3.16 12.21
CA GLY A 16 8.50 2.61 12.37
C GLY A 16 8.28 2.04 13.77
N PHE A 17 9.23 1.23 14.26
CA PHE A 17 9.14 0.70 15.62
C PHE A 17 9.07 1.81 16.68
N LEU A 18 9.87 2.88 16.55
CA LEU A 18 9.82 4.02 17.46
C LEU A 18 8.46 4.75 17.39
N ILE A 19 7.90 4.94 16.20
CA ILE A 19 6.57 5.54 16.03
C ILE A 19 5.50 4.67 16.71
N LEU A 20 5.54 3.36 16.52
CA LEU A 20 4.65 2.42 17.20
C LEU A 20 4.76 2.51 18.72
N VAL A 21 5.98 2.57 19.27
CA VAL A 21 6.19 2.72 20.72
C VAL A 21 5.61 4.04 21.22
N VAL A 22 5.88 5.16 20.53
CA VAL A 22 5.33 6.47 20.89
C VAL A 22 3.80 6.45 20.83
N PHE A 23 3.22 5.83 19.80
CA PHE A 23 1.78 5.65 19.66
C PHE A 23 1.18 4.92 20.88
N LEU A 24 1.78 3.78 21.27
CA LEU A 24 1.30 2.99 22.41
C LEU A 24 1.42 3.76 23.74
N LEU A 25 2.49 4.55 23.93
CA LEU A 25 2.66 5.41 25.10
C LEU A 25 1.60 6.51 25.17
N LEU A 26 1.33 7.19 24.05
CA LEU A 26 0.29 8.23 23.97
C LEU A 26 -1.11 7.65 24.17
N TRP A 27 -1.38 6.49 23.60
CA TRP A 27 -2.66 5.78 23.79
C TRP A 27 -2.88 5.38 25.26
N SER A 28 -1.89 4.72 25.86
CA SER A 28 -1.99 4.24 27.26
C SER A 28 -2.02 5.36 28.29
N SER A 29 -1.46 6.54 27.97
CA SER A 29 -1.54 7.75 28.81
C SER A 29 -2.79 8.60 28.58
N GLY A 30 -3.69 8.19 27.67
CA GLY A 30 -4.94 8.90 27.37
C GLY A 30 -4.74 10.21 26.59
N GLN A 31 -3.58 10.41 25.97
CA GLN A 31 -3.22 11.63 25.23
C GLN A 31 -3.78 11.62 23.79
N PHE A 32 -5.09 11.41 23.65
CA PHE A 32 -5.74 11.20 22.34
C PHE A 32 -5.63 12.40 21.40
N ILE A 33 -5.71 13.64 21.91
CA ILE A 33 -5.58 14.86 21.09
C ILE A 33 -4.19 14.94 20.47
N LEU A 34 -3.14 14.67 21.26
CA LEU A 34 -1.76 14.70 20.77
C LEU A 34 -1.52 13.55 19.78
N LEU A 35 -2.13 12.39 20.03
CA LEU A 35 -2.10 11.25 19.13
C LEU A 35 -2.73 11.58 17.78
N ASP A 36 -3.91 12.18 17.76
CA ASP A 36 -4.60 12.60 16.53
C ASP A 36 -3.78 13.61 15.73
N LEU A 37 -3.26 14.64 16.41
CA LEU A 37 -2.47 15.70 15.79
C LEU A 37 -1.16 15.17 15.23
N SER A 38 -0.46 14.31 15.98
CA SER A 38 0.79 13.69 15.52
C SER A 38 0.55 12.81 14.29
N ASN A 39 -0.48 11.97 14.31
CA ASN A 39 -0.83 11.10 13.19
C ASN A 39 -1.32 11.86 11.94
N ALA A 40 -2.02 12.99 12.12
CA ALA A 40 -2.45 13.85 11.00
C ALA A 40 -1.26 14.39 10.19
N ILE A 41 -0.10 14.54 10.83
CA ILE A 41 1.13 15.06 10.22
C ILE A 41 2.02 13.92 9.75
N LEU A 42 2.19 12.89 10.57
CA LEU A 42 3.13 11.80 10.29
C LEU A 42 2.74 11.00 9.04
N ALA A 43 1.46 10.65 8.86
CA ALA A 43 1.03 9.85 7.72
C ALA A 43 1.32 10.52 6.36
N PRO A 44 0.91 11.78 6.11
CA PRO A 44 1.21 12.45 4.84
C PRO A 44 2.71 12.73 4.66
N VAL A 45 3.43 13.12 5.72
CA VAL A 45 4.87 13.42 5.65
C VAL A 45 5.66 12.16 5.31
N THR A 46 5.37 11.04 5.97
CA THR A 46 6.05 9.76 5.68
C THR A 46 5.74 9.29 4.27
N ALA A 47 4.48 9.29 3.84
CA ALA A 47 4.11 8.97 2.46
C ALA A 47 4.88 9.83 1.44
N PHE A 48 4.90 11.15 1.65
CA PHE A 48 5.57 12.07 0.75
C PHE A 48 7.08 11.84 0.70
N LEU A 49 7.74 11.75 1.85
CA LEU A 49 9.19 11.54 1.92
C LEU A 49 9.60 10.22 1.27
N MET A 50 8.89 9.13 1.56
CA MET A 50 9.18 7.83 0.96
C MET A 50 8.93 7.83 -0.55
N GLY A 51 7.87 8.52 -1.01
CA GLY A 51 7.60 8.73 -2.43
C GLY A 51 8.71 9.50 -3.13
N ILE A 52 9.16 10.62 -2.58
CA ILE A 52 10.28 11.41 -3.13
C ILE A 52 11.57 10.60 -3.15
N ILE A 53 11.90 9.91 -2.05
CA ILE A 53 13.10 9.06 -1.96
C ILE A 53 13.10 8.00 -3.06
N GLY A 54 11.96 7.33 -3.28
CA GLY A 54 11.86 6.31 -4.33
C GLY A 54 11.97 6.88 -5.75
N LEU A 55 11.37 8.04 -6.01
CA LEU A 55 11.53 8.74 -7.30
C LEU A 55 12.97 9.17 -7.55
N LEU A 56 13.68 9.64 -6.52
CA LEU A 56 15.09 10.00 -6.65
C LEU A 56 15.98 8.79 -6.96
N HIS A 57 15.64 7.63 -6.42
CA HIS A 57 16.39 6.40 -6.66
C HIS A 57 16.12 5.77 -8.02
N PHE A 58 14.84 5.62 -8.40
CA PHE A 58 14.46 4.83 -9.57
C PHE A 58 14.01 5.67 -10.77
N GLY A 59 13.68 6.96 -10.58
CA GLY A 59 13.07 7.78 -11.62
C GLY A 59 14.00 8.10 -12.79
N ARG A 60 15.31 8.21 -12.55
CA ARG A 60 16.29 8.51 -13.62
C ARG A 60 16.56 7.30 -14.52
N GLU A 61 16.61 6.10 -13.96
CA GLU A 61 16.98 4.89 -14.71
C GLU A 61 15.75 4.22 -15.36
N SER A 62 14.59 4.28 -14.72
CA SER A 62 13.34 3.64 -15.19
C SER A 62 12.79 4.22 -16.49
N LEU A 63 13.03 5.50 -16.80
CA LEU A 63 12.51 6.12 -18.02
C LEU A 63 13.39 5.83 -19.24
N ALA A 64 14.64 5.39 -19.02
CA ALA A 64 15.62 5.16 -20.07
C ALA A 64 15.97 3.67 -20.28
N LYS A 65 15.80 2.81 -19.27
CA LYS A 65 16.03 1.36 -19.34
C LYS A 65 14.71 0.62 -19.21
N GLU A 66 14.51 -0.43 -20.02
CA GLU A 66 13.33 -1.32 -19.98
C GLU A 66 13.28 -2.24 -18.73
N ASP A 67 13.79 -1.78 -17.59
CA ASP A 67 13.76 -2.55 -16.34
C ASP A 67 12.38 -2.43 -15.67
N ARG A 68 11.60 -3.51 -15.77
CA ARG A 68 10.25 -3.60 -15.20
C ARG A 68 10.23 -3.62 -13.69
N PHE A 69 11.31 -4.03 -13.01
CA PHE A 69 11.41 -3.94 -11.56
C PHE A 69 11.58 -2.48 -11.11
N ASN A 70 12.42 -1.72 -11.81
CA ASN A 70 12.57 -0.29 -11.56
C ASN A 70 11.28 0.47 -11.84
N GLN A 71 10.61 0.13 -12.93
CA GLN A 71 9.32 0.70 -13.26
C GLN A 71 8.26 0.44 -12.17
N MET A 72 8.23 -0.77 -11.60
CA MET A 72 7.37 -1.09 -10.44
C MET A 72 7.68 -0.17 -9.24
N ASN A 73 8.96 0.02 -8.90
CA ASN A 73 9.35 0.90 -7.80
C ASN A 73 9.02 2.38 -8.06
N VAL A 74 9.11 2.86 -9.31
CA VAL A 74 8.66 4.20 -9.68
C VAL A 74 7.16 4.34 -9.47
N TYR A 75 6.35 3.36 -9.90
CA TYR A 75 4.91 3.40 -9.68
C TYR A 75 4.53 3.33 -8.20
N PHE A 76 5.25 2.54 -7.39
CA PHE A 76 5.10 2.57 -5.94
C PHE A 76 5.36 3.95 -5.36
N SER A 77 6.43 4.60 -5.81
CA SER A 77 6.84 5.93 -5.35
C SER A 77 5.84 7.02 -5.75
N LEU A 78 5.32 6.98 -6.98
CA LEU A 78 4.26 7.89 -7.43
C LEU A 78 2.95 7.65 -6.66
N GLY A 79 2.60 6.39 -6.39
CA GLY A 79 1.44 6.06 -5.57
C GLY A 79 1.55 6.61 -4.15
N LEU A 80 2.74 6.58 -3.55
CA LEU A 80 3.01 7.19 -2.25
C LEU A 80 2.79 8.72 -2.25
N VAL A 81 3.18 9.41 -3.32
CA VAL A 81 2.90 10.86 -3.47
C VAL A 81 1.40 11.13 -3.54
N LEU A 82 0.65 10.30 -4.29
CA LEU A 82 -0.81 10.41 -4.34
C LEU A 82 -1.47 10.09 -3.00
N PHE A 83 -0.94 9.11 -2.26
CA PHE A 83 -1.41 8.85 -0.90
C PHE A 83 -1.09 9.99 0.06
N ALA A 84 0.06 10.66 -0.06
CA ALA A 84 0.33 11.85 0.74
C ALA A 84 -0.72 12.94 0.49
N ILE A 85 -1.07 13.20 -0.77
CA ILE A 85 -2.13 14.15 -1.13
C ILE A 85 -3.47 13.70 -0.55
N SER A 86 -3.77 12.40 -0.63
CA SER A 86 -4.98 11.84 -0.03
C SER A 86 -5.02 12.01 1.49
N GLU A 87 -3.94 11.77 2.21
CA GLU A 87 -3.85 11.92 3.67
C GLU A 87 -3.99 13.39 4.09
N VAL A 88 -3.43 14.33 3.32
CA VAL A 88 -3.64 15.77 3.54
C VAL A 88 -5.11 16.13 3.33
N ALA A 89 -5.71 15.71 2.21
CA ALA A 89 -7.11 15.97 1.92
C ALA A 89 -8.03 15.36 2.99
N ALA A 90 -7.74 14.14 3.42
CA ALA A 90 -8.43 13.42 4.48
C ALA A 90 -8.36 14.17 5.82
N SER A 91 -7.18 14.69 6.17
CA SER A 91 -6.99 15.49 7.39
C SER A 91 -7.77 16.80 7.34
N LEU A 92 -7.84 17.46 6.19
CA LEU A 92 -8.62 18.69 6.02
C LEU A 92 -10.14 18.41 6.11
N VAL A 93 -10.63 17.39 5.41
CA VAL A 93 -12.03 16.98 5.43
C VAL A 93 -12.46 16.56 6.83
N GLY A 94 -11.59 15.87 7.57
CA GLY A 94 -11.84 15.45 8.95
C GLY A 94 -12.04 16.58 9.96
N THR A 95 -11.77 17.84 9.58
CA THR A 95 -12.02 19.01 10.45
C THR A 95 -13.41 19.63 10.26
N GLN A 96 -14.19 19.16 9.28
CA GLN A 96 -15.54 19.68 9.00
C GLN A 96 -16.63 18.93 9.79
N GLU A 97 -17.65 19.64 10.26
CA GLU A 97 -18.83 19.03 10.87
C GLU A 97 -19.56 18.12 9.86
N GLY A 98 -19.88 16.89 10.25
CA GLY A 98 -20.49 15.88 9.36
C GLY A 98 -19.49 15.12 8.46
N SER A 99 -18.20 15.14 8.80
CA SER A 99 -17.10 14.49 8.05
C SER A 99 -17.31 13.00 7.75
N GLU A 100 -18.12 12.28 8.53
CA GLU A 100 -18.42 10.86 8.30
C GLU A 100 -19.01 10.59 6.91
N SER A 101 -19.80 11.55 6.40
CA SER A 101 -20.39 11.46 5.07
C SER A 101 -19.36 11.59 3.95
N PHE A 102 -18.13 12.05 4.24
CA PHE A 102 -17.09 12.31 3.25
C PHE A 102 -15.97 11.27 3.25
N HIS A 103 -16.03 10.23 4.09
CA HIS A 103 -15.03 9.15 4.10
C HIS A 103 -14.90 8.45 2.74
N PHE A 104 -15.98 8.36 1.95
CA PHE A 104 -15.94 7.79 0.61
C PHE A 104 -15.04 8.61 -0.34
N ILE A 105 -14.99 9.95 -0.19
CA ILE A 105 -14.14 10.83 -1.02
C ILE A 105 -12.67 10.49 -0.80
N ILE A 106 -12.28 10.21 0.45
CA ILE A 106 -10.91 9.80 0.79
C ILE A 106 -10.55 8.54 0.00
N GLY A 107 -11.42 7.53 0.01
CA GLY A 107 -11.24 6.31 -0.77
C GLY A 107 -11.10 6.56 -2.27
N LEU A 108 -11.90 7.47 -2.83
CA LEU A 108 -11.81 7.84 -4.25
C LEU A 108 -10.48 8.54 -4.60
N ILE A 109 -9.95 9.39 -3.71
CA ILE A 109 -8.65 10.06 -3.91
C ILE A 109 -7.49 9.06 -3.83
N GLN A 110 -7.65 7.95 -3.11
CA GLN A 110 -6.65 6.87 -3.02
C GLN A 110 -6.62 5.97 -4.27
N LEU A 111 -7.71 5.89 -5.03
CA LEU A 111 -7.80 4.99 -6.20
C LEU A 111 -6.68 5.22 -7.22
N PRO A 112 -6.36 6.46 -7.65
CA PRO A 112 -5.23 6.69 -8.54
C PRO A 112 -3.90 6.15 -8.01
N GLY A 113 -3.63 6.29 -6.70
CA GLY A 113 -2.42 5.75 -6.08
C GLY A 113 -2.36 4.22 -6.13
N LEU A 114 -3.48 3.56 -5.80
CA LEU A 114 -3.61 2.10 -5.88
C LEU A 114 -3.52 1.58 -7.32
N LEU A 115 -4.07 2.32 -8.30
CA LEU A 115 -3.95 1.98 -9.71
C LEU A 115 -2.50 1.99 -10.17
N LEU A 116 -1.69 2.97 -9.74
CA LEU A 116 -0.27 2.96 -10.03
C LEU A 116 0.42 1.74 -9.43
N TRP A 117 0.14 1.42 -8.16
CA TRP A 117 0.68 0.23 -7.51
C TRP A 117 0.30 -1.05 -8.27
N ALA A 118 -0.96 -1.16 -8.71
CA ALA A 118 -1.43 -2.28 -9.50
C ALA A 118 -0.70 -2.38 -10.85
N LEU A 119 -0.59 -1.27 -11.59
CA LEU A 119 0.12 -1.23 -12.87
C LEU A 119 1.59 -1.66 -12.72
N GLY A 120 2.26 -1.23 -11.65
CA GLY A 120 3.63 -1.62 -11.36
C GLY A 120 3.78 -3.11 -11.10
N VAL A 121 2.97 -3.67 -10.19
CA VAL A 121 3.05 -5.08 -9.82
C VAL A 121 2.66 -5.99 -10.97
N LEU A 122 1.58 -5.67 -11.69
CA LEU A 122 1.12 -6.46 -12.82
C LEU A 122 2.10 -6.39 -13.99
N GLY A 123 2.69 -5.21 -14.24
CA GLY A 123 3.74 -5.05 -15.23
C GLY A 123 4.96 -5.92 -14.92
N TYR A 124 5.39 -5.95 -13.67
CA TYR A 124 6.51 -6.78 -13.24
C TYR A 124 6.18 -8.28 -13.26
N LEU A 125 4.97 -8.67 -12.86
CA LEU A 125 4.50 -10.05 -12.92
C LEU A 125 4.47 -10.56 -14.37
N ARG A 126 3.93 -9.77 -15.31
CA ARG A 126 3.90 -10.12 -16.74
C ARG A 126 5.31 -10.30 -17.29
N SER A 127 6.22 -9.38 -16.95
CA SER A 127 7.63 -9.49 -17.33
C SER A 127 8.28 -10.76 -16.79
N SER A 128 8.04 -11.08 -15.52
CA SER A 128 8.60 -12.27 -14.87
C SER A 128 8.03 -13.55 -15.47
N ASN A 129 6.72 -13.58 -15.76
CA ASN A 129 6.07 -14.70 -16.43
C ASN A 129 6.65 -14.94 -17.84
N ASN A 130 6.89 -13.88 -18.60
CA ASN A 130 7.46 -13.99 -19.95
C ASN A 130 8.91 -14.47 -19.93
N ALA A 131 9.70 -14.07 -18.94
CA ALA A 131 11.07 -14.54 -18.76
C ALA A 131 11.14 -16.03 -18.36
N LEU A 132 10.18 -16.49 -17.53
CA LEU A 132 10.15 -17.86 -17.00
C LEU A 132 9.32 -18.83 -17.84
N GLY A 133 8.52 -18.35 -18.79
CA GLY A 133 7.66 -19.17 -19.65
C GLY A 133 6.55 -19.92 -18.89
N VAL A 134 6.12 -19.43 -17.73
CA VAL A 134 5.21 -20.16 -16.82
C VAL A 134 3.81 -20.30 -17.41
N THR A 135 3.28 -19.28 -18.08
CA THR A 135 1.92 -19.28 -18.65
C THR A 135 1.84 -18.33 -19.86
N SER A 136 0.89 -18.55 -20.77
CA SER A 136 0.68 -17.62 -21.89
C SER A 136 0.08 -16.29 -21.42
N ASP A 137 0.48 -15.18 -22.04
CA ASP A 137 0.05 -13.82 -21.71
C ASP A 137 -1.49 -13.71 -21.59
N THR A 138 -2.24 -14.33 -22.51
CA THR A 138 -3.71 -14.29 -22.53
C THR A 138 -4.33 -15.00 -21.32
N LYS A 139 -3.74 -16.11 -20.86
CA LYS A 139 -4.21 -16.84 -19.67
C LYS A 139 -3.85 -16.10 -18.39
N LEU A 140 -2.67 -15.48 -18.33
CA LEU A 140 -2.25 -14.67 -17.19
C LEU A 140 -3.21 -13.48 -17.00
N VAL A 141 -3.50 -12.74 -18.07
CA VAL A 141 -4.46 -11.62 -18.03
C VAL A 141 -5.85 -12.11 -17.64
N GLY A 142 -6.30 -13.24 -18.20
CA GLY A 142 -7.58 -13.85 -17.82
C GLY A 142 -7.67 -14.17 -16.33
N ILE A 143 -6.64 -14.78 -15.74
CA ILE A 143 -6.59 -15.09 -14.29
C ILE A 143 -6.57 -13.80 -13.46
N LEU A 144 -5.77 -12.81 -13.87
CA LEU A 144 -5.64 -11.52 -13.19
C LEU A 144 -6.92 -10.66 -13.22
N ILE A 145 -7.83 -10.90 -14.16
CA ILE A 145 -9.13 -10.22 -14.22
C ILE A 145 -10.22 -11.06 -13.57
N ALA A 146 -10.33 -12.35 -13.93
CA ALA A 146 -11.43 -13.20 -13.53
C ALA A 146 -11.42 -13.54 -12.04
N VAL A 147 -10.25 -13.85 -11.46
CA VAL A 147 -10.16 -14.23 -10.05
C VAL A 147 -10.50 -13.05 -9.13
N PRO A 148 -9.95 -11.84 -9.33
CA PRO A 148 -10.38 -10.68 -8.57
C PRO A 148 -11.86 -10.37 -8.75
N THR A 149 -12.38 -10.39 -9.99
CA THR A 149 -13.79 -10.08 -10.27
C THR A 149 -14.76 -11.06 -9.60
N ALA A 150 -14.45 -12.36 -9.58
CA ALA A 150 -15.25 -13.35 -8.88
C ALA A 150 -15.20 -13.14 -7.36
N PHE A 151 -14.02 -12.82 -6.81
CA PHE A 151 -13.86 -12.49 -5.41
C PHE A 151 -14.62 -11.20 -5.04
N VAL A 152 -14.72 -10.21 -5.95
CA VAL A 152 -15.55 -9.00 -5.78
C VAL A 152 -16.99 -9.39 -5.50
N ALA A 153 -17.56 -10.19 -6.39
CA ALA A 153 -18.97 -10.53 -6.33
C ALA A 153 -19.30 -11.23 -5.02
N VAL A 154 -18.41 -12.11 -4.54
CA VAL A 154 -18.58 -12.82 -3.27
C VAL A 154 -18.44 -11.88 -2.07
N VAL A 155 -17.37 -11.09 -1.97
CA VAL A 155 -17.13 -10.22 -0.82
C VAL A 155 -18.16 -9.11 -0.72
N ALA A 156 -18.51 -8.46 -1.84
CA ALA A 156 -19.55 -7.44 -1.86
C ALA A 156 -20.90 -8.00 -1.39
N SER A 157 -21.25 -9.22 -1.84
CA SER A 157 -22.47 -9.90 -1.39
C SER A 157 -22.43 -10.19 0.11
N VAL A 158 -21.30 -10.66 0.64
CA VAL A 158 -21.14 -10.93 2.08
C VAL A 158 -21.24 -9.65 2.91
N VAL A 159 -20.62 -8.54 2.50
CA VAL A 159 -20.68 -7.25 3.22
C VAL A 159 -22.11 -6.70 3.24
N VAL A 160 -22.81 -6.74 2.11
CA VAL A 160 -24.21 -6.29 2.04
C VAL A 160 -25.12 -7.13 2.96
N ILE A 161 -24.89 -8.43 3.05
CA ILE A 161 -25.66 -9.33 3.93
C ILE A 161 -25.28 -9.11 5.41
N ALA A 162 -23.99 -8.98 5.71
CA ALA A 162 -23.48 -8.91 7.08
C ALA A 162 -23.63 -7.53 7.74
N SER A 163 -23.79 -6.47 6.95
CA SER A 163 -23.90 -5.08 7.46
C SER A 163 -24.96 -4.28 6.70
N PRO A 164 -26.25 -4.65 6.82
CA PRO A 164 -27.34 -4.04 6.05
C PRO A 164 -27.60 -2.56 6.40
N THR A 165 -27.06 -2.06 7.51
CA THR A 165 -27.21 -0.67 7.96
C THR A 165 -26.18 0.28 7.35
N ARG A 166 -25.16 -0.23 6.64
CA ARG A 166 -24.13 0.60 6.02
C ARG A 166 -24.62 1.30 4.77
N ASN A 167 -24.11 2.50 4.54
CA ASN A 167 -24.42 3.27 3.34
C ASN A 167 -23.98 2.48 2.08
N PRO A 168 -24.92 2.16 1.16
CA PRO A 168 -24.59 1.42 -0.07
C PRO A 168 -23.50 2.10 -0.92
N VAL A 169 -23.43 3.44 -0.87
CA VAL A 169 -22.41 4.22 -1.59
C VAL A 169 -21.02 3.99 -1.01
N GLU A 170 -20.90 3.87 0.31
CA GLU A 170 -19.62 3.56 0.98
C GLU A 170 -19.14 2.15 0.64
N ILE A 171 -20.06 1.17 0.56
CA ILE A 171 -19.77 -0.21 0.15
C ILE A 171 -19.27 -0.24 -1.30
N LEU A 172 -19.94 0.49 -2.21
CA LEU A 172 -19.56 0.57 -3.62
C LEU A 172 -18.20 1.25 -3.83
N ALA A 173 -17.83 2.23 -3.00
CA ALA A 173 -16.52 2.89 -3.06
C ALA A 173 -15.39 2.02 -2.47
N THR A 174 -15.68 1.27 -1.40
CA THR A 174 -14.69 0.46 -0.67
C THR A 174 -14.41 -0.90 -1.30
N ALA A 175 -15.37 -1.46 -2.04
CA ALA A 175 -15.18 -2.73 -2.73
C ALA A 175 -14.02 -2.67 -3.77
N PRO A 176 -13.98 -1.73 -4.74
CA PRO A 176 -12.86 -1.64 -5.67
C PRO A 176 -11.49 -1.50 -4.99
N LEU A 177 -11.42 -0.79 -3.85
CA LEU A 177 -10.20 -0.65 -3.06
C LEU A 177 -9.74 -1.98 -2.46
N THR A 178 -10.66 -2.69 -1.79
CA THR A 178 -10.38 -3.96 -1.11
C THR A 178 -9.96 -5.03 -2.12
N ILE A 179 -10.69 -5.16 -3.22
CA ILE A 179 -10.37 -6.14 -4.27
C ILE A 179 -9.11 -5.75 -5.02
N GLY A 180 -9.01 -4.49 -5.45
CA GLY A 180 -7.85 -3.99 -6.19
C GLY A 180 -6.58 -4.30 -5.40
N LEU A 181 -6.57 -3.93 -4.12
CA LEU A 181 -5.44 -4.20 -3.24
C LEU A 181 -5.20 -5.70 -3.00
N GLY A 182 -6.26 -6.49 -2.77
CA GLY A 182 -6.15 -7.94 -2.58
C GLY A 182 -5.57 -8.66 -3.81
N SER A 183 -5.94 -8.24 -5.02
CA SER A 183 -5.39 -8.81 -6.25
C SER A 183 -3.91 -8.47 -6.44
N VAL A 184 -3.51 -7.23 -6.13
CA VAL A 184 -2.11 -6.79 -6.13
C VAL A 184 -1.29 -7.55 -5.07
N MET A 185 -1.86 -7.79 -3.89
CA MET A 185 -1.23 -8.62 -2.85
C MET A 185 -1.01 -10.06 -3.33
N CYS A 186 -2.00 -10.70 -3.94
CA CYS A 186 -1.85 -12.05 -4.50
C CYS A 186 -0.78 -12.10 -5.59
N ALA A 187 -0.74 -11.08 -6.47
CA ALA A 187 0.29 -10.96 -7.49
C ALA A 187 1.69 -10.82 -6.87
N LEU A 188 1.86 -9.94 -5.88
CA LEU A 188 3.14 -9.82 -5.15
C LEU A 188 3.51 -11.11 -4.41
N ALA A 189 2.55 -11.80 -3.79
CA ALA A 189 2.80 -13.07 -3.12
C ALA A 189 3.30 -14.14 -4.10
N PHE A 190 2.72 -14.20 -5.31
CA PHE A 190 3.18 -15.09 -6.35
C PHE A 190 4.59 -14.73 -6.84
N ILE A 191 4.88 -13.44 -7.05
CA ILE A 191 6.23 -12.98 -7.38
C ILE A 191 7.22 -13.33 -6.27
N LEU A 192 6.84 -13.11 -5.00
CA LEU A 192 7.66 -13.45 -3.84
C LEU A 192 7.96 -14.96 -3.79
N TRP A 193 6.96 -15.79 -4.09
CA TRP A 193 7.13 -17.24 -4.16
C TRP A 193 8.13 -17.65 -5.24
N ILE A 194 8.04 -17.05 -6.43
CA ILE A 194 8.99 -17.28 -7.53
C ILE A 194 10.41 -16.90 -7.10
N PHE A 195 10.59 -15.73 -6.49
CA PHE A 195 11.90 -15.19 -6.15
C PHE A 195 12.34 -15.49 -4.72
N ARG A 196 11.74 -16.47 -4.03
CA ARG A 196 11.93 -16.69 -2.58
C ARG A 196 13.37 -16.91 -2.14
N GLU A 197 14.22 -17.44 -3.02
CA GLU A 197 15.66 -17.68 -2.77
C GLU A 197 16.55 -16.58 -3.38
N GLY A 198 15.96 -15.67 -4.15
CA GLY A 198 16.65 -14.60 -4.86
C GLY A 198 16.98 -13.39 -4.00
N LYS A 199 17.85 -12.51 -4.51
CA LYS A 199 18.17 -11.22 -3.86
C LYS A 199 16.93 -10.30 -3.74
N LEU A 200 15.98 -10.44 -4.66
CA LEU A 200 14.75 -9.64 -4.72
C LEU A 200 13.67 -10.05 -3.70
N ALA A 201 13.80 -11.21 -3.05
CA ALA A 201 12.82 -11.68 -2.08
C ALA A 201 12.55 -10.65 -0.98
N TRP A 202 13.62 -10.02 -0.47
CA TRP A 202 13.53 -9.12 0.67
C TRP A 202 12.79 -7.80 0.38
N PRO A 203 13.14 -7.03 -0.67
CA PRO A 203 12.33 -5.88 -1.09
C PRO A 203 10.87 -6.26 -1.35
N ILE A 204 10.63 -7.34 -2.10
CA ILE A 204 9.27 -7.76 -2.48
C ILE A 204 8.45 -8.16 -1.25
N PHE A 205 9.09 -8.81 -0.26
CA PHE A 205 8.45 -9.12 1.02
C PHE A 205 8.05 -7.86 1.79
N LEU A 206 8.91 -6.84 1.85
CA LEU A 206 8.60 -5.56 2.51
C LEU A 206 7.47 -4.80 1.79
N ALA A 207 7.45 -4.81 0.46
CA ALA A 207 6.34 -4.29 -0.34
C ALA A 207 5.04 -5.07 -0.08
N PHE A 208 5.12 -6.41 0.03
CA PHE A 208 3.97 -7.24 0.38
C PHE A 208 3.42 -6.88 1.77
N LEU A 209 4.29 -6.72 2.78
CA LEU A 209 3.87 -6.29 4.12
C LEU A 209 3.23 -4.90 4.12
N THR A 210 3.72 -3.98 3.28
CA THR A 210 3.08 -2.67 3.06
C THR A 210 1.63 -2.87 2.61
N LEU A 211 1.42 -3.63 1.53
CA LEU A 211 0.07 -3.87 1.02
C LEU A 211 -0.80 -4.58 2.06
N ALA A 212 -0.23 -5.48 2.87
CA ALA A 212 -0.94 -6.13 3.95
C ALA A 212 -1.42 -5.14 5.03
N LEU A 213 -0.59 -4.17 5.44
CA LEU A 213 -1.01 -3.13 6.39
C LEU A 213 -2.11 -2.23 5.82
N VAL A 214 -1.98 -1.83 4.54
CA VAL A 214 -3.02 -1.05 3.85
C VAL A 214 -4.31 -1.87 3.72
N PHE A 215 -4.20 -3.18 3.49
CA PHE A 215 -5.34 -4.08 3.41
C PHE A 215 -6.02 -4.26 4.76
N ILE A 216 -5.25 -4.39 5.84
CA ILE A 216 -5.79 -4.41 7.20
C ILE A 216 -6.50 -3.09 7.52
N ARG A 217 -5.93 -1.95 7.13
CA ARG A 217 -6.58 -0.63 7.30
C ARG A 217 -7.93 -0.57 6.59
N ILE A 218 -7.98 -0.99 5.33
CA ILE A 218 -9.22 -0.99 4.54
C ILE A 218 -10.20 -2.03 5.11
N ALA A 219 -9.75 -3.21 5.50
CA ALA A 219 -10.59 -4.25 6.09
C ALA A 219 -11.17 -3.81 7.45
N ALA A 220 -10.37 -3.15 8.30
CA ALA A 220 -10.83 -2.58 9.56
C ALA A 220 -11.93 -1.54 9.33
N TRP A 221 -11.77 -0.69 8.31
CA TRP A 221 -12.83 0.20 7.88
C TRP A 221 -14.05 -0.54 7.33
N CYS A 222 -13.85 -1.56 6.49
CA CYS A 222 -14.92 -2.29 5.82
C CYS A 222 -15.78 -3.17 6.74
N PHE A 223 -15.15 -3.83 7.70
CA PHE A 223 -15.79 -4.90 8.47
C PHE A 223 -15.96 -4.56 9.96
N VAL A 224 -15.16 -3.65 10.50
CA VAL A 224 -15.18 -3.28 11.92
C VAL A 224 -15.71 -1.85 12.13
N GLY A 225 -15.72 -1.03 11.08
CA GLY A 225 -16.21 0.35 11.14
C GLY A 225 -15.18 1.35 11.66
N PHE A 226 -13.91 0.95 11.84
CA PHE A 226 -12.84 1.88 12.22
C PHE A 226 -12.60 2.89 11.10
N SER A 227 -12.75 4.18 11.38
CA SER A 227 -12.55 5.20 10.35
C SER A 227 -11.08 5.25 9.92
N PRO A 228 -10.78 5.43 8.61
CA PRO A 228 -9.41 5.61 8.14
C PRO A 228 -8.74 6.89 8.67
N LEU A 229 -9.52 7.81 9.27
CA LEU A 229 -9.06 9.05 9.90
C LEU A 229 -8.65 8.87 11.36
N GLU A 230 -9.09 7.79 12.01
CA GLU A 230 -8.76 7.51 13.40
C GLU A 230 -7.26 7.21 13.58
N PRO A 231 -6.72 7.39 14.81
CA PRO A 231 -5.34 7.10 15.13
C PRO A 231 -4.85 5.75 14.61
N PHE A 232 -5.66 4.71 14.79
CA PHE A 232 -5.32 3.36 14.36
C PHE A 232 -5.14 3.26 12.84
N GLY A 233 -6.07 3.83 12.06
CA GLY A 233 -5.99 3.83 10.60
C GLY A 233 -4.76 4.59 10.09
N ARG A 234 -4.46 5.75 10.69
CA ARG A 234 -3.29 6.57 10.33
C ARG A 234 -1.96 5.94 10.73
N LEU A 235 -1.91 5.22 11.86
CA LEU A 235 -0.74 4.43 12.26
C LEU A 235 -0.45 3.34 11.22
N LEU A 236 -1.45 2.55 10.84
CA LEU A 236 -1.28 1.52 9.81
C LEU A 236 -0.80 2.10 8.47
N GLY A 237 -1.32 3.28 8.10
CA GLY A 237 -0.83 4.03 6.94
C GLY A 237 0.65 4.38 7.06
N THR A 238 1.03 5.03 8.17
CA THR A 238 2.40 5.48 8.46
C THR A 238 3.40 4.31 8.44
N GLU A 239 3.08 3.22 9.14
CA GLU A 239 3.90 2.00 9.16
C GLU A 239 3.99 1.37 7.75
N GLY A 240 2.88 1.35 7.01
CA GLY A 240 2.87 0.89 5.62
C GLY A 240 3.82 1.72 4.74
N TYR A 241 3.76 3.05 4.82
CA TYR A 241 4.62 3.93 4.04
C TYR A 241 6.10 3.74 4.38
N LEU A 242 6.43 3.56 5.67
CA LEU A 242 7.80 3.27 6.11
C LEU A 242 8.30 1.91 5.64
N LEU A 243 7.45 0.87 5.67
CA LEU A 243 7.79 -0.44 5.11
C LEU A 243 8.04 -0.36 3.60
N LEU A 244 7.29 0.46 2.87
CA LEU A 244 7.52 0.66 1.45
C LEU A 244 8.83 1.42 1.20
N GLY A 245 9.14 2.42 2.05
CA GLY A 245 10.44 3.07 2.08
C GLY A 245 11.59 2.07 2.31
N ALA A 246 11.41 1.15 3.25
CA ALA A 246 12.34 0.07 3.53
C ALA A 246 12.51 -0.87 2.32
N SER A 247 11.41 -1.20 1.63
CA SER A 247 11.42 -1.97 0.38
C SER A 247 12.24 -1.28 -0.71
N ILE A 248 11.97 0.01 -0.97
CA ILE A 248 12.67 0.84 -1.96
C ILE A 248 14.17 0.92 -1.64
N ALA A 249 14.52 1.15 -0.37
CA ALA A 249 15.91 1.21 0.07
C ALA A 249 16.62 -0.15 -0.08
N ALA A 250 15.91 -1.25 0.18
CA ALA A 250 16.44 -2.59 -0.03
C ALA A 250 16.65 -2.91 -1.51
N ALA A 251 15.70 -2.51 -2.37
CA ALA A 251 15.75 -2.69 -3.82
C ALA A 251 16.97 -1.99 -4.43
N LYS A 252 17.23 -0.73 -4.05
CA LYS A 252 18.40 0.02 -4.52
C LYS A 252 19.73 -0.66 -4.17
N GLY A 253 19.80 -1.31 -3.01
CA GLY A 253 20.99 -2.04 -2.57
C GLY A 253 21.34 -3.26 -3.44
N ILE A 254 20.45 -3.65 -4.37
CA ILE A 254 20.62 -4.78 -5.28
C ILE A 254 21.15 -4.33 -6.65
N GLU A 255 20.78 -3.14 -7.14
CA GLU A 255 21.17 -2.64 -8.48
C GLU A 255 22.68 -2.36 -8.64
N HIS A 256 23.41 -2.18 -7.55
CA HIS A 256 24.86 -1.95 -7.58
C HIS A 256 25.69 -3.25 -7.67
N PHE A 257 25.11 -4.35 -8.17
CA PHE A 257 25.76 -5.64 -8.40
C PHE A 257 25.47 -6.16 -9.81
#